data_AF-A0A150GU69-F1
#
_entry.id   AF-A0A150GU69-F1
#
_cell.length_a   1.000
_cell.length_b   1.000
_cell.length_c   1.000
_cell.angle_alpha   90.00
_cell.angle_beta   90.00
_cell.angle_gamma   90.00
#
_symmetry.space_group_name_H-M   'P 1'
#
loop_
_entity.id
_entity.type
_entity.pdbx_description
1 polymer ?
#
loop_
_entity_poly.entity_id
_entity_poly.type
_entity_poly.pdbx_seq_one_letter_code
_entity_poly.pdbx_strand_id
1 'polypeptide(L)'
;MPPPKLPEPLRAAPQEAVPVQAIPAAAGPPKCAVPDWAAEPLAGSRLLVYKDGQAIQEIGLEKVVTVFGRVGELVDVVLDHPSISRQHATLAYHPGRGAWLVTDLGSTHGTFVGERRLAKTMRQV
;
A
#
# COMPACT_ATOMS: atom_id res chain seq x y z
N MET A 1 -48.46 16.25 -29.15
CA MET A 1 -47.57 15.16 -28.68
C MET A 1 -46.19 15.75 -28.41
N PRO A 2 -45.74 15.89 -27.15
CA PRO A 2 -44.36 16.24 -26.85
C PRO A 2 -43.46 14.98 -26.90
N PRO A 3 -42.17 15.10 -27.25
CA PRO A 3 -41.22 13.99 -27.27
C PRO A 3 -40.88 13.51 -25.84
N PRO A 4 -40.49 12.23 -25.67
CA PRO A 4 -40.04 11.71 -24.39
C PRO A 4 -38.71 12.36 -23.99
N LYS A 5 -38.66 12.89 -22.76
CA LYS A 5 -37.45 13.47 -22.16
C LYS A 5 -36.48 12.34 -21.82
N LEU A 6 -35.23 12.41 -22.32
CA LEU A 6 -34.15 11.55 -21.85
C LEU A 6 -33.95 11.74 -20.33
N PRO A 7 -33.58 10.68 -19.58
CA PRO A 7 -33.25 10.82 -18.16
C PRO A 7 -31.97 11.65 -17.99
N GLU A 8 -32.01 12.58 -17.05
CA GLU A 8 -30.90 13.46 -16.66
C GLU A 8 -29.69 12.65 -16.17
N PRO A 9 -28.44 13.10 -16.41
CA PRO A 9 -27.27 12.41 -15.92
C PRO A 9 -27.28 12.40 -14.39
N LEU A 10 -27.21 11.20 -13.83
CA LEU A 10 -27.09 10.93 -12.40
C LEU A 10 -26.01 11.85 -11.82
N ARG A 11 -26.47 12.82 -11.02
CA ARG A 11 -25.65 13.73 -10.24
C ARG A 11 -24.69 12.89 -9.42
N ALA A 12 -23.42 12.87 -9.82
CA ALA A 12 -22.36 12.21 -9.08
C ALA A 12 -22.41 12.75 -7.64
N ALA A 13 -22.71 11.86 -6.71
CA ALA A 13 -22.72 12.17 -5.30
C ALA A 13 -21.36 12.77 -4.89
N PRO A 14 -21.33 13.66 -3.90
CA PRO A 14 -20.07 14.02 -3.25
C PRO A 14 -19.49 12.71 -2.72
N GLN A 15 -18.33 12.31 -3.23
CA GLN A 15 -17.60 11.19 -2.65
C GLN A 15 -17.13 11.66 -1.27
N GLU A 16 -17.95 11.40 -0.25
CA GLU A 16 -17.53 11.39 1.13
C GLU A 16 -16.25 10.56 1.20
N ALA A 17 -15.14 11.22 1.52
CA ALA A 17 -13.88 10.59 1.79
C ALA A 17 -14.09 9.65 2.98
N VAL A 18 -14.41 8.39 2.67
CA VAL A 18 -14.53 7.32 3.64
C VAL A 18 -13.19 7.27 4.37
N PRO A 19 -13.14 7.42 5.70
CA PRO A 19 -11.92 7.15 6.43
C PRO A 19 -11.71 5.63 6.32
N VAL A 20 -10.92 5.20 5.33
CA VAL A 20 -10.41 3.83 5.28
C VAL A 20 -9.44 3.73 6.44
N GLN A 21 -10.00 3.33 7.58
CA GLN A 21 -9.29 3.11 8.82
C GLN A 21 -8.14 2.15 8.53
N ALA A 22 -6.90 2.65 8.60
CA ALA A 22 -5.73 1.82 8.74
C ALA A 22 -5.86 1.15 10.11
N ILE A 23 -6.47 -0.03 10.15
CA ILE A 23 -6.44 -0.86 11.34
C ILE A 23 -4.95 -1.14 11.61
N PRO A 24 -4.38 -0.76 12.77
CA PRO A 24 -3.00 -1.07 13.06
C PRO A 24 -2.90 -2.59 13.14
N ALA A 25 -2.35 -3.23 12.12
CA ALA A 25 -2.20 -4.68 12.12
C ALA A 25 -1.18 -5.04 13.19
N ALA A 26 -1.75 -5.49 14.31
CA ALA A 26 -1.07 -6.07 15.45
C ALA A 26 0.14 -6.93 15.04
N ALA A 27 1.17 -6.91 15.88
CA ALA A 27 2.39 -7.69 15.78
C ALA A 27 2.10 -9.20 15.73
N GLY A 28 1.71 -9.71 14.56
CA GLY A 28 1.72 -11.12 14.22
C GLY A 28 3.08 -11.55 13.66
N PRO A 29 3.34 -12.86 13.51
CA PRO A 29 4.54 -13.37 12.86
C PRO A 29 4.71 -12.75 11.47
N PRO A 30 5.96 -12.55 11.00
CA PRO A 30 6.22 -11.84 9.76
C PRO A 30 5.53 -12.56 8.60
N LYS A 31 4.58 -11.86 7.96
CA LYS A 31 3.76 -12.41 6.86
C LYS A 31 4.59 -12.63 5.58
N CYS A 32 5.86 -12.26 5.60
CA CYS A 32 6.85 -12.44 4.54
C CYS A 32 8.20 -12.88 5.15
N ALA A 33 9.05 -13.53 4.34
CA ALA A 33 10.43 -13.78 4.71
C ALA A 33 11.14 -12.45 4.99
N VAL A 34 11.67 -12.30 6.20
CA VAL A 34 12.48 -11.15 6.58
C VAL A 34 13.87 -11.37 5.99
N PRO A 35 14.38 -10.45 5.16
CA PRO A 35 15.76 -10.54 4.69
C PRO A 35 16.73 -10.41 5.85
N ASP A 36 17.86 -11.13 5.82
CA ASP A 36 18.87 -11.09 6.90
C ASP A 36 19.49 -9.69 7.10
N TRP A 37 19.39 -8.83 6.09
CA TRP A 37 19.85 -7.44 6.14
C TRP A 37 18.82 -6.47 6.69
N ALA A 38 17.55 -6.87 6.85
CA ALA A 38 16.50 -6.00 7.34
C ALA A 38 16.59 -5.85 8.86
N ALA A 39 16.49 -4.62 9.36
CA ALA A 39 16.49 -4.35 10.80
C ALA A 39 15.36 -3.41 11.21
N GLU A 40 15.21 -3.23 12.52
CA GLU A 40 14.20 -2.34 13.08
C GLU A 40 14.45 -0.89 12.61
N PRO A 41 13.39 -0.22 12.14
CA PRO A 41 13.49 1.17 11.73
C PRO A 41 13.66 2.11 12.93
N LEU A 42 14.10 3.34 12.65
CA LEU A 42 14.13 4.39 13.65
C LEU A 42 12.72 4.64 14.19
N ALA A 43 12.62 4.68 15.52
CA ALA A 43 11.35 4.88 16.22
C ALA A 43 10.65 6.18 15.74
N GLY A 44 9.36 6.06 15.42
CA GLY A 44 8.55 7.18 14.92
C GLY A 44 8.53 7.35 13.40
N SER A 45 9.11 6.43 12.64
CA SER A 45 9.01 6.42 11.17
C SER A 45 7.55 6.27 10.73
N ARG A 46 7.11 7.15 9.82
CA ARG A 46 5.74 7.18 9.29
C ARG A 46 5.77 7.25 7.77
N LEU A 47 4.83 6.57 7.13
CA LEU A 47 4.62 6.59 5.70
C LEU A 47 3.31 7.30 5.39
N LEU A 48 3.38 8.36 4.62
CA LEU A 48 2.21 9.10 4.15
C LEU A 48 1.77 8.56 2.79
N VAL A 49 0.52 8.15 2.71
CA VAL A 49 -0.15 7.71 1.49
C VAL A 49 -0.92 8.89 0.93
N TYR A 50 -0.60 9.25 -0.31
CA TYR A 50 -1.29 10.31 -1.03
C TYR A 50 -2.13 9.74 -2.16
N LYS A 51 -3.29 10.35 -2.39
CA LYS A 51 -4.16 10.11 -3.54
C LYS A 51 -4.69 11.45 -4.03
N ASP A 52 -4.58 11.70 -5.34
CA ASP A 52 -5.05 12.94 -5.98
C ASP A 52 -4.50 14.23 -5.31
N GLY A 53 -3.25 14.17 -4.83
CA GLY A 53 -2.60 15.28 -4.13
C GLY A 53 -2.97 15.44 -2.65
N GLN A 54 -3.86 14.61 -2.13
CA GLN A 54 -4.28 14.64 -0.73
C GLN A 54 -3.70 13.45 0.05
N ALA A 55 -3.13 13.71 1.24
CA ALA A 55 -2.76 12.65 2.15
C ALA A 55 -4.04 11.95 2.65
N ILE A 56 -4.20 10.68 2.27
CA ILE A 56 -5.36 9.86 2.62
C ILE A 56 -5.08 8.95 3.81
N GLN A 57 -3.81 8.63 4.09
CA GLN A 57 -3.45 7.70 5.15
C GLN A 57 -2.04 8.00 5.68
N GLU A 58 -1.84 7.81 6.98
CA GLU A 58 -0.52 7.78 7.60
C GLU A 58 -0.34 6.42 8.26
N ILE A 59 0.79 5.77 7.99
CA ILE A 59 1.10 4.42 8.45
C ILE A 59 2.34 4.47 9.31
N GLY A 60 2.24 4.03 10.56
CA GLY A 60 3.41 3.83 11.44
C GLY A 60 4.26 2.67 10.94
N LEU A 61 5.52 2.93 10.64
CA LEU A 61 6.50 1.92 10.26
C LEU A 61 7.30 1.51 11.48
N GLU A 62 6.72 0.62 12.29
CA GLU A 62 7.33 0.13 13.54
C GLU A 62 7.99 -1.25 13.36
N LYS A 63 7.67 -1.96 12.28
CA LYS A 63 8.15 -3.32 12.02
C LYS A 63 9.39 -3.31 11.12
N VAL A 64 10.25 -4.31 11.31
CA VAL A 64 11.43 -4.60 10.46
C VAL A 64 11.03 -4.71 8.98
N VAL A 65 9.95 -5.44 8.72
CA VAL A 65 9.33 -5.58 7.40
C VAL A 65 7.84 -5.31 7.53
N THR A 66 7.33 -4.47 6.64
CA THR A 66 5.91 -4.14 6.54
C THR A 66 5.40 -4.61 5.18
N VAL A 67 4.38 -5.47 5.16
CA VAL A 67 3.75 -5.93 3.91
C VAL A 67 2.56 -5.04 3.57
N PHE A 68 2.47 -4.60 2.31
CA PHE A 68 1.39 -3.79 1.77
C PHE A 68 0.53 -4.60 0.80
N GLY A 69 -0.79 -4.42 0.88
CA GLY A 69 -1.70 -4.97 -0.10
C GLY A 69 -3.16 -4.73 0.27
N ARG A 70 -4.07 -5.45 -0.39
CA ARG A 70 -5.52 -5.22 -0.28
C ARG A 70 -6.22 -6.06 0.79
N VAL A 71 -5.65 -7.20 1.20
CA VAL A 71 -6.31 -8.16 2.11
C VAL A 71 -5.60 -8.17 3.46
N GLY A 72 -6.20 -7.55 4.48
CA GLY A 72 -5.61 -7.37 5.82
C GLY A 72 -5.20 -8.65 6.54
N GLU A 73 -5.81 -9.78 6.21
CA GLU A 73 -5.39 -11.07 6.75
C GLU A 73 -3.96 -11.45 6.29
N LEU A 74 -3.59 -11.06 5.06
CA LEU A 74 -2.32 -11.43 4.41
C LEU A 74 -1.24 -10.34 4.46
N VAL A 75 -1.57 -9.13 4.93
CA VAL A 75 -0.67 -7.96 4.91
C VAL A 75 -0.66 -7.21 6.23
N ASP A 76 0.36 -6.39 6.47
CA ASP A 76 0.42 -5.52 7.65
C ASP A 76 -0.32 -4.20 7.41
N VAL A 77 -0.28 -3.71 6.18
CA VAL A 77 -0.91 -2.46 5.78
C VAL A 77 -1.91 -2.73 4.67
N VAL A 78 -3.17 -2.43 4.97
CA VAL A 78 -4.25 -2.53 4.00
C VAL A 78 -4.40 -1.22 3.24
N LEU A 79 -4.22 -1.30 1.93
CA LEU A 79 -4.50 -0.23 0.99
C LEU A 79 -5.73 -0.61 0.17
N ASP A 80 -6.83 0.12 0.37
CA ASP A 80 -8.09 -0.14 -0.31
C ASP A 80 -8.13 0.56 -1.68
N HIS A 81 -7.48 -0.07 -2.67
CA HIS A 81 -7.52 0.39 -4.05
C HIS A 81 -7.57 -0.78 -5.04
N PRO A 82 -8.40 -0.72 -6.10
CA PRO A 82 -8.57 -1.83 -7.04
C PRO A 82 -7.31 -2.18 -7.84
N SER A 83 -6.38 -1.24 -8.00
CA SER A 83 -5.09 -1.51 -8.65
C SER A 83 -4.10 -2.29 -7.76
N ILE A 84 -4.40 -2.42 -6.46
CA ILE A 84 -3.52 -3.04 -5.47
C ILE A 84 -3.84 -4.52 -5.35
N SER A 85 -2.78 -5.33 -5.39
CA SER A 85 -2.87 -6.78 -5.29
C SER A 85 -3.05 -7.19 -3.83
N ARG A 86 -3.56 -8.42 -3.60
CA ARG A 86 -3.77 -8.95 -2.24
C ARG A 86 -2.50 -8.83 -1.38
N GLN A 87 -1.37 -9.21 -1.96
CA GLN A 87 -0.02 -8.87 -1.51
C GLN A 87 0.63 -8.11 -2.68
N HIS A 88 1.02 -6.87 -2.49
CA HIS A 88 1.51 -6.00 -3.56
C HIS A 88 3.02 -5.77 -3.44
N ALA A 89 3.46 -5.28 -2.28
CA ALA A 89 4.87 -4.99 -2.03
C ALA A 89 5.20 -5.16 -0.55
N THR A 90 6.49 -5.27 -0.24
CA THR A 90 7.00 -5.14 1.13
C THR A 90 7.91 -3.94 1.22
N LEU A 91 7.97 -3.37 2.42
CA LEU A 91 8.93 -2.33 2.79
C LEU A 91 9.78 -2.86 3.94
N ALA A 92 11.10 -2.82 3.78
CA ALA A 92 12.04 -3.24 4.81
C ALA A 92 13.05 -2.13 5.06
N TYR A 93 13.42 -1.92 6.32
CA TYR A 93 14.46 -0.94 6.65
C TYR A 93 15.85 -1.58 6.55
N HIS A 94 16.76 -0.94 5.83
CA HIS A 94 18.13 -1.40 5.65
C HIS A 94 19.08 -0.52 6.49
N PRO A 95 19.49 -0.96 7.70
CA PRO A 95 20.30 -0.16 8.62
C PRO A 95 21.67 0.19 8.02
N GLY A 96 22.30 -0.74 7.29
CA GLY A 96 23.60 -0.50 6.65
C GLY A 96 23.60 0.58 5.55
N ARG A 97 22.42 0.99 5.07
CA ARG A 97 22.24 2.07 4.09
C ARG A 97 21.47 3.26 4.68
N GLY A 98 20.94 3.12 5.90
CA GLY A 98 20.02 4.10 6.50
C GLY A 98 18.79 4.38 5.64
N ALA A 99 18.32 3.40 4.87
CA ALA A 99 17.31 3.62 3.83
C ALA A 99 16.21 2.55 3.86
N TRP A 100 15.03 2.93 3.41
CA TRP A 100 13.91 2.02 3.21
C TRP A 100 13.99 1.36 1.83
N LEU A 101 13.85 0.04 1.80
CA LEU A 101 13.84 -0.75 0.58
C LEU A 101 12.42 -1.28 0.33
N VAL A 102 11.87 -0.92 -0.83
CA VAL A 102 10.60 -1.46 -1.32
C VAL A 102 10.90 -2.66 -2.21
N THR A 103 10.20 -3.77 -2.01
CA THR A 103 10.28 -4.97 -2.85
C THR A 103 8.89 -5.31 -3.40
N ASP A 104 8.75 -5.41 -4.72
CA ASP A 104 7.50 -5.85 -5.34
C ASP A 104 7.32 -7.37 -5.18
N LEU A 105 6.17 -7.80 -4.66
CA LEU A 105 5.84 -9.23 -4.45
C LEU A 105 5.17 -9.86 -5.69
N GLY A 106 5.26 -9.18 -6.82
CA GLY A 106 4.64 -9.58 -8.06
C GLY A 106 3.26 -9.01 -8.27
N SER A 107 3.10 -7.73 -7.97
CA SER A 107 1.86 -7.02 -8.20
C SER A 107 1.48 -6.96 -9.69
N THR A 108 0.18 -6.88 -9.96
CA THR A 108 -0.35 -6.85 -11.34
C THR A 108 0.09 -5.61 -12.10
N HIS A 109 0.02 -4.44 -11.44
CA HIS A 109 0.38 -3.16 -12.04
C HIS A 109 1.88 -2.83 -11.89
N GLY A 110 2.60 -3.56 -11.04
CA GLY A 110 3.96 -3.23 -10.64
C GLY A 110 4.01 -2.14 -9.57
N THR A 111 5.09 -2.14 -8.80
CA THR A 111 5.41 -1.09 -7.84
C THR A 111 6.37 -0.07 -8.47
N PHE A 112 6.15 1.21 -8.21
CA PHE A 112 6.97 2.32 -8.69
C PHE A 112 7.53 3.11 -7.51
N VAL A 113 8.80 3.49 -7.58
CA VAL A 113 9.45 4.37 -6.60
C VAL A 113 9.93 5.60 -7.36
N GLY A 114 9.25 6.74 -7.13
CA GLY A 114 9.39 7.92 -7.98
C GLY A 114 8.97 7.60 -9.42
N GLU A 115 9.82 7.92 -10.38
CA GLU A 115 9.58 7.65 -11.81
C GLU A 115 10.07 6.27 -12.26
N ARG A 116 10.67 5.48 -11.36
CA ARG A 116 11.29 4.20 -11.70
C ARG A 116 10.42 3.05 -11.25
N ARG A 117 10.05 2.18 -12.20
CA ARG A 117 9.42 0.89 -11.88
C ARG A 117 10.43 -0.03 -11.21
N LEU A 118 10.02 -0.65 -10.11
CA LEU A 118 10.83 -1.67 -9.47
C LEU A 118 10.89 -2.91 -10.35
N ALA A 119 12.09 -3.48 -10.49
CA ALA A 119 12.25 -4.78 -11.09
C ALA A 119 11.55 -5.81 -10.19
N LYS A 120 10.69 -6.64 -10.79
CA LYS A 120 10.05 -7.75 -10.10
C LYS A 120 11.16 -8.68 -9.62
N THR A 121 11.44 -8.74 -8.32
CA THR A 121 12.28 -9.80 -7.78
C THR A 121 11.44 -11.06 -7.85
N MET A 122 11.49 -11.74 -9.01
CA MET A 122 10.96 -13.08 -9.14
C MET A 122 11.61 -13.92 -8.05
N ARG A 123 10.82 -14.39 -7.08
CA ARG A 123 11.23 -15.53 -6.27
C ARG A 123 11.51 -16.66 -7.25
N GLN A 124 12.77 -17.07 -7.35
CA GLN A 124 13.08 -18.36 -7.92
C GLN A 124 12.43 -19.43 -7.03
N VAL A 125 11.86 -20.41 -7.72
CA VAL A 125 11.01 -21.52 -7.29
C VAL A 125 11.53 -22.25 -6.06
#